data_AF-A0A376GFX2-F1
#
_entry.id   AF-A0A376GFX2-F1
#
_cell.length_a   1.000
_cell.length_b   1.000
_cell.length_c   1.000
_cell.angle_alpha   90.00
_cell.angle_beta   90.00
_cell.angle_gamma   90.00
#
_symmetry.space_group_name_H-M   'P 1'
#
loop_
_entity.id
_entity.type
_entity.pdbx_description
1 polymer ?
#
loop_
_entity_poly.entity_id
_entity_poly.type
_entity_poly.pdbx_seq_one_letter_code
_entity_poly.pdbx_strand_id
1 'polypeptide(L)'
;MRGFLLIFILALIPFGVKAQHNINVHYVGNTIYKSEITKVDSIKLTNQFVNIKESSIATTFEIQKSFIDSISFDTNPINEREIFVIYNGLENATIINPYSDKGVVISVNEGIVSATSTAGITNLVYNLIGTSSNGSFSLNTDLSSKLVFNNLNLTNPNGAAVSISGKKTTTIDVKQNSTNTLIDGTGGSNSGVVTSNGSLIFENTGNLTIKGYKKHGINSSSLITVNNGNIVVETAVSDGLHSEGFTMINGI
;
A
#
# COMPACT_ATOMS: atom_id res chain seq x y z
N MET A 1 -67.48 -27.57 -30.00
CA MET A 1 -66.31 -27.77 -29.11
C MET A 1 -65.18 -26.89 -29.63
N ARG A 2 -64.91 -25.75 -28.96
CA ARG A 2 -63.85 -24.81 -29.33
C ARG A 2 -62.62 -25.13 -28.48
N GLY A 3 -61.59 -25.73 -29.08
CA GLY A 3 -60.33 -26.03 -28.40
C GLY A 3 -59.48 -24.77 -28.30
N PHE A 4 -59.20 -24.31 -27.08
CA PHE A 4 -58.22 -23.26 -26.82
C PHE A 4 -56.81 -23.86 -26.94
N LEU A 5 -56.02 -23.35 -27.88
CA LEU A 5 -54.59 -23.63 -27.97
C LEU A 5 -53.85 -22.74 -26.95
N LEU A 6 -53.44 -23.31 -25.82
CA LEU A 6 -52.53 -22.63 -24.89
C LEU A 6 -51.11 -22.68 -25.46
N ILE A 7 -50.57 -21.53 -25.88
CA ILE A 7 -49.15 -21.38 -26.19
C ILE A 7 -48.43 -21.08 -24.88
N PHE A 8 -47.67 -22.07 -24.38
CA PHE A 8 -46.73 -21.87 -23.27
C PHE A 8 -45.50 -21.12 -23.81
N ILE A 9 -45.40 -19.82 -23.50
CA ILE A 9 -44.15 -19.07 -23.68
C ILE A 9 -43.22 -19.48 -22.54
N LEU A 10 -42.24 -20.33 -22.85
CA LEU A 10 -41.11 -20.60 -21.95
C LEU A 10 -40.32 -19.30 -21.81
N ALA A 11 -40.49 -18.58 -20.70
CA ALA A 11 -39.61 -17.48 -20.35
C ALA A 11 -38.22 -18.06 -20.06
N LEU A 12 -37.26 -17.83 -20.97
CA LEU A 12 -35.85 -17.96 -20.64
C LEU A 12 -35.57 -16.95 -19.53
N ILE A 13 -35.49 -17.42 -18.29
CA ILE A 13 -34.89 -16.67 -17.20
C ILE A 13 -33.40 -16.69 -17.50
N PRO A 14 -32.73 -15.56 -17.85
CA PRO A 14 -31.29 -15.56 -17.90
C PRO A 14 -30.82 -15.81 -16.47
N PHE A 15 -30.27 -17.00 -16.21
CA PHE A 15 -29.40 -17.19 -15.07
C PHE A 15 -28.28 -16.17 -15.25
N GLY A 16 -28.36 -15.07 -14.50
CA GLY A 16 -27.30 -14.09 -14.44
C GLY A 16 -26.07 -14.82 -13.91
N VAL A 17 -25.19 -15.20 -14.83
CA VAL A 17 -23.84 -15.65 -14.49
C VAL A 17 -23.25 -14.48 -13.72
N LYS A 18 -23.06 -14.62 -12.41
CA LYS A 18 -22.28 -13.64 -11.66
C LYS A 18 -20.86 -13.79 -12.18
N ALA A 19 -20.51 -12.95 -13.16
CA ALA A 19 -19.18 -12.91 -13.72
C ALA A 19 -18.19 -12.72 -12.56
N GLN A 20 -17.15 -13.54 -12.51
CA GLN A 20 -15.98 -13.23 -11.69
C GLN A 20 -15.48 -11.86 -12.14
N HIS A 21 -15.45 -10.89 -11.24
CA HIS A 21 -15.12 -9.52 -11.58
C HIS A 21 -13.63 -9.26 -11.37
N ASN A 22 -13.03 -9.85 -10.32
CA ASN A 22 -11.69 -9.50 -9.91
C ASN A 22 -10.78 -10.71 -9.83
N ILE A 23 -9.52 -10.47 -10.15
CA ILE A 23 -8.39 -11.30 -9.72
C ILE A 23 -7.74 -10.64 -8.50
N ASN A 24 -7.43 -11.47 -7.51
CA ASN A 24 -6.69 -11.09 -6.31
C ASN A 24 -5.47 -11.98 -6.19
N VAL A 25 -4.31 -11.39 -5.96
CA VAL A 25 -3.06 -12.11 -5.65
C VAL A 25 -2.75 -11.86 -4.18
N HIS A 26 -2.40 -12.94 -3.47
CA HIS A 26 -2.25 -12.92 -2.02
C HIS A 26 -0.83 -13.28 -1.58
N TYR A 27 -0.41 -12.67 -0.47
CA TYR A 27 0.83 -12.95 0.25
C TYR A 27 0.60 -12.92 1.75
N VAL A 28 0.90 -14.02 2.43
CA VAL A 28 0.69 -14.21 3.86
C VAL A 28 -0.77 -13.88 4.23
N GLY A 29 -1.72 -14.33 3.41
CA GLY A 29 -3.16 -14.11 3.59
C GLY A 29 -3.65 -12.68 3.29
N ASN A 30 -2.79 -11.79 2.78
CA ASN A 30 -3.15 -10.42 2.44
C ASN A 30 -3.12 -10.20 0.93
N THR A 31 -4.07 -9.41 0.41
CA THR A 31 -4.06 -8.99 -1.00
C THR A 31 -2.87 -8.07 -1.28
N ILE A 32 -2.03 -8.45 -2.25
CA ILE A 32 -0.87 -7.68 -2.73
C ILE A 32 -1.04 -7.19 -4.18
N TYR A 33 -2.11 -7.61 -4.84
CA TYR A 33 -2.56 -7.08 -6.10
C TYR A 33 -4.04 -7.41 -6.30
N LYS A 34 -4.78 -6.43 -6.82
CA LYS A 34 -6.19 -6.57 -7.14
C LYS A 34 -6.53 -5.79 -8.41
N SER A 35 -7.25 -6.43 -9.32
CA SER A 35 -7.72 -5.80 -10.55
C SER A 35 -8.95 -6.49 -11.10
N GLU A 36 -9.71 -5.77 -11.91
CA GLU A 36 -10.80 -6.37 -12.68
C GLU A 36 -10.21 -7.33 -13.72
N ILE A 37 -10.81 -8.51 -13.91
CA ILE A 37 -10.32 -9.51 -14.87
C ILE A 37 -10.27 -8.92 -16.30
N THR A 38 -11.23 -8.06 -16.63
CA THR A 38 -11.29 -7.36 -17.94
C THR A 38 -10.15 -6.37 -18.17
N LYS A 39 -9.41 -5.99 -17.12
CA LYS A 39 -8.23 -5.11 -17.19
C LYS A 39 -6.94 -5.90 -17.29
N VAL A 40 -6.94 -7.20 -16.97
CA VAL A 40 -5.76 -8.05 -17.05
C VAL A 40 -5.68 -8.66 -18.44
N ASP A 41 -4.66 -8.26 -19.19
CA ASP A 41 -4.42 -8.71 -20.56
C ASP A 41 -3.73 -10.09 -20.55
N SER A 42 -2.67 -10.25 -19.75
CA SER A 42 -1.99 -11.54 -19.62
C SER A 42 -1.32 -11.74 -18.27
N ILE A 43 -1.21 -13.02 -17.89
CA ILE A 43 -0.42 -13.49 -16.74
C ILE A 43 0.54 -14.55 -17.24
N LYS A 44 1.84 -14.32 -17.03
CA LYS A 44 2.90 -15.24 -17.44
C LYS A 44 3.74 -15.66 -16.24
N LEU A 45 3.72 -16.96 -15.96
CA LEU A 45 4.55 -17.61 -14.95
C LEU A 45 5.94 -17.89 -15.54
N THR A 46 6.98 -17.40 -14.88
CA THR A 46 8.38 -17.77 -15.17
C THR A 46 8.94 -18.57 -13.99
N ASN A 47 10.23 -18.91 -14.06
CA ASN A 47 10.90 -19.59 -12.96
C ASN A 47 10.94 -18.73 -11.68
N GLN A 48 11.03 -17.40 -11.81
CA GLN A 48 11.22 -16.50 -10.68
C GLN A 48 10.04 -15.55 -10.43
N PHE A 49 9.27 -15.20 -11.47
CA PHE A 49 8.27 -14.14 -11.40
C PHE A 49 6.91 -14.56 -11.93
N VAL A 50 5.88 -13.90 -11.42
CA VAL A 50 4.57 -13.78 -12.05
C VAL A 50 4.52 -12.42 -12.73
N ASN A 51 4.52 -12.45 -14.06
CA ASN A 51 4.42 -11.27 -14.90
C ASN A 51 2.95 -10.99 -15.14
N ILE A 52 2.49 -9.79 -14.80
CA ILE A 52 1.10 -9.38 -15.02
C ILE A 52 1.11 -8.15 -15.91
N LYS A 53 0.39 -8.25 -17.04
CA LYS A 53 0.16 -7.14 -17.96
C LYS A 53 -1.29 -6.71 -17.83
N GLU A 54 -1.50 -5.44 -17.53
CA GLU A 54 -2.82 -4.83 -17.62
C GLU A 54 -2.97 -4.02 -18.91
N SER A 55 -4.18 -4.01 -19.46
CA SER A 55 -4.51 -3.29 -20.68
C SER A 55 -4.33 -1.78 -20.54
N SER A 56 -4.51 -1.24 -19.34
CA SER A 56 -4.39 0.21 -19.04
C SER A 56 -3.06 0.62 -18.43
N ILE A 57 -2.12 -0.31 -18.21
CA ILE A 57 -0.79 0.01 -17.68
C ILE A 57 0.23 -0.28 -18.77
N ALA A 58 1.05 0.71 -19.14
CA ALA A 58 1.98 0.59 -20.26
C ALA A 58 3.02 -0.53 -20.05
N THR A 59 3.50 -0.72 -18.83
CA THR A 59 4.50 -1.73 -18.47
C THR A 59 3.86 -3.01 -17.95
N THR A 60 4.55 -4.13 -18.15
CA THR A 60 4.33 -5.36 -17.38
C THR A 60 5.01 -5.18 -16.04
N PHE A 61 4.32 -5.52 -14.95
CA PHE A 61 4.94 -5.57 -13.63
C PHE A 61 5.17 -7.02 -13.21
N GLU A 62 6.21 -7.21 -12.40
CA GLU A 62 6.70 -8.52 -12.00
C GLU A 62 6.54 -8.67 -10.48
N ILE A 63 5.82 -9.69 -10.05
CA ILE A 63 5.75 -10.06 -8.64
C ILE A 63 6.63 -11.30 -8.46
N GLN A 64 7.53 -11.29 -7.47
CA GLN A 64 8.31 -12.48 -7.15
C GLN A 64 7.37 -13.64 -6.83
N LYS A 65 7.62 -14.80 -7.44
CA LYS A 65 6.78 -15.99 -7.25
C LYS A 65 6.78 -16.46 -5.78
N SER A 66 7.86 -16.22 -5.05
CA SER A 66 7.98 -16.45 -3.61
C SER A 66 7.05 -15.58 -2.75
N PHE A 67 6.58 -14.45 -3.29
CA PHE A 67 5.63 -13.55 -2.64
C PHE A 67 4.17 -13.86 -3.01
N ILE A 68 3.88 -15.01 -3.61
CA ILE A 68 2.50 -15.40 -3.95
C ILE A 68 2.17 -16.70 -3.24
N ASP A 69 1.19 -16.65 -2.33
CA ASP A 69 0.63 -17.83 -1.69
C ASP A 69 -0.51 -18.43 -2.53
N SER A 70 -1.34 -17.58 -3.11
CA SER A 70 -2.57 -17.97 -3.77
C SER A 70 -3.09 -16.86 -4.69
N ILE A 71 -3.92 -17.27 -5.64
CA ILE A 71 -4.70 -16.38 -6.50
C ILE A 71 -6.16 -16.73 -6.29
N SER A 72 -6.99 -15.74 -5.99
CA SER A 72 -8.43 -15.92 -5.82
C SER A 72 -9.22 -14.98 -6.72
N PHE A 73 -10.49 -15.33 -6.92
CA PHE A 73 -11.40 -14.54 -7.73
C PHE A 73 -12.64 -14.19 -6.92
N ASP A 74 -13.13 -12.97 -7.05
CA ASP A 74 -14.34 -12.51 -6.38
C ASP A 74 -15.22 -11.66 -7.29
N THR A 75 -16.42 -11.33 -6.80
CA THR A 75 -17.42 -10.54 -7.53
C THR A 75 -17.62 -9.14 -6.94
N ASN A 76 -16.80 -8.73 -5.97
CA ASN A 76 -16.97 -7.46 -5.27
C ASN A 76 -16.62 -6.30 -6.22
N PRO A 77 -17.41 -5.22 -6.29
CA PRO A 77 -17.03 -4.09 -7.14
C PRO A 77 -15.72 -3.44 -6.66
N ILE A 78 -14.87 -3.01 -7.61
CA ILE A 78 -13.70 -2.17 -7.32
C ILE A 78 -14.09 -0.72 -7.60
N ASN A 79 -14.37 0.05 -6.54
CA ASN A 79 -14.75 1.46 -6.67
C ASN A 79 -13.53 2.37 -6.90
N GLU A 80 -12.42 2.06 -6.23
CA GLU A 80 -11.14 2.74 -6.37
C GLU A 80 -10.04 1.68 -6.40
N ARG A 81 -8.97 1.93 -7.16
CA ARG A 81 -7.82 1.03 -7.23
C ARG A 81 -6.75 1.53 -6.27
N GLU A 82 -5.95 0.61 -5.75
CA GLU A 82 -4.88 0.96 -4.83
C GLU A 82 -3.52 0.87 -5.53
N ILE A 83 -2.55 1.63 -5.02
CA ILE A 83 -1.16 1.59 -5.47
C ILE A 83 -0.44 0.54 -4.63
N PHE A 84 0.40 -0.28 -5.25
CA PHE A 84 1.24 -1.25 -4.55
C PHE A 84 2.72 -0.95 -4.80
N VAL A 85 3.48 -0.92 -3.70
CA VAL A 85 4.94 -0.84 -3.68
C VAL A 85 5.45 -2.07 -2.93
N ILE A 86 6.04 -3.00 -3.68
CA ILE A 86 6.48 -4.30 -3.16
C ILE A 86 8.01 -4.32 -3.15
N TYR A 87 8.60 -4.30 -1.97
CA TYR A 87 10.04 -4.33 -1.76
C TYR A 87 10.58 -5.77 -1.82
N ASN A 88 11.51 -6.00 -2.75
CA ASN A 88 11.96 -7.32 -3.19
C ASN A 88 13.34 -7.72 -2.61
N GLY A 89 13.65 -7.26 -1.40
CA GLY A 89 14.95 -7.47 -0.75
C GLY A 89 16.03 -6.59 -1.36
N LEU A 90 16.94 -7.21 -2.12
CA LEU A 90 18.07 -6.55 -2.79
C LEU A 90 17.73 -6.09 -4.22
N GLU A 91 16.61 -6.54 -4.77
CA GLU A 91 16.17 -6.18 -6.11
C GLU A 91 15.33 -4.88 -6.10
N ASN A 92 15.12 -4.30 -7.29
CA ASN A 92 14.20 -3.18 -7.45
C ASN A 92 12.80 -3.50 -6.90
N ALA A 93 12.20 -2.52 -6.21
CA ALA A 93 10.81 -2.64 -5.80
C ALA A 93 9.86 -2.70 -7.00
N THR A 94 8.83 -3.54 -6.92
CA THR A 94 7.77 -3.61 -7.93
C THR A 94 6.74 -2.52 -7.66
N ILE A 95 6.43 -1.74 -8.70
CA ILE A 95 5.42 -0.67 -8.64
C ILE A 95 4.20 -1.05 -9.46
N ILE A 96 3.02 -1.05 -8.82
CA ILE A 96 1.73 -1.19 -9.49
C ILE A 96 0.98 0.12 -9.27
N ASN A 97 0.96 0.96 -10.29
CA ASN A 97 0.40 2.30 -10.23
C ASN A 97 -0.76 2.49 -11.22
N PRO A 98 -2.02 2.29 -10.79
CA PRO A 98 -3.19 2.51 -11.64
C PRO A 98 -3.48 3.99 -11.93
N TYR A 99 -2.69 4.92 -11.39
CA TYR A 99 -2.84 6.37 -11.55
C TYR A 99 -1.66 6.99 -12.32
N SER A 100 -0.82 6.20 -13.00
CA SER A 100 0.30 6.70 -13.82
C SER A 100 -0.14 7.74 -14.84
N ASP A 101 -1.29 7.48 -15.48
CA ASP A 101 -1.83 8.33 -16.54
C ASP A 101 -2.70 9.47 -15.99
N LYS A 102 -2.86 9.52 -14.66
CA LYS A 102 -3.64 10.52 -13.93
C LYS A 102 -2.76 11.49 -13.13
N GLY A 103 -1.43 11.40 -13.28
CA GLY A 103 -0.49 12.33 -12.65
C GLY A 103 0.06 11.88 -11.30
N VAL A 104 -0.14 10.62 -10.90
CA VAL A 104 0.65 10.01 -9.81
C VAL A 104 1.92 9.43 -10.42
N VAL A 105 3.06 10.04 -10.11
CA VAL A 105 4.36 9.61 -10.63
C VAL A 105 5.12 8.88 -9.53
N ILE A 106 5.59 7.68 -9.80
CA ILE A 106 6.37 6.88 -8.86
C ILE A 106 7.67 6.44 -9.53
N SER A 107 8.80 6.79 -8.92
CA SER A 107 10.13 6.32 -9.32
C SER A 107 10.67 5.32 -8.32
N VAL A 108 11.48 4.39 -8.83
CA VAL A 108 12.16 3.36 -8.05
C VAL A 108 13.63 3.32 -8.45
N ASN A 109 14.50 3.24 -7.46
CA ASN A 109 15.91 2.91 -7.60
C ASN A 109 16.26 1.92 -6.48
N GLU A 110 16.36 0.64 -6.81
CA GLU A 110 16.46 -0.47 -5.85
C GLU A 110 15.29 -0.42 -4.85
N GLY A 111 15.59 -0.29 -3.56
CA GLY A 111 14.61 -0.10 -2.49
C GLY A 111 14.20 1.36 -2.26
N ILE A 112 14.75 2.33 -2.99
CA ILE A 112 14.46 3.76 -2.79
C ILE A 112 13.29 4.15 -3.70
N VAL A 113 12.12 4.37 -3.11
CA VAL A 113 10.87 4.67 -3.82
C VAL A 113 10.42 6.09 -3.51
N SER A 114 10.12 6.87 -4.55
CA SER A 114 9.58 8.23 -4.44
C SER A 114 8.28 8.36 -5.22
N ALA A 115 7.21 8.77 -4.55
CA ALA A 115 5.89 9.02 -5.11
C ALA A 115 5.57 10.53 -5.07
N THR A 116 5.02 11.04 -6.17
CA THR A 116 4.47 12.40 -6.28
C THR A 116 3.00 12.32 -6.66
N SER A 117 2.14 12.89 -5.82
CA SER A 117 0.68 12.94 -5.96
C SER A 117 0.19 14.35 -5.77
N THR A 118 0.37 15.18 -6.78
CA THR A 118 0.02 16.60 -6.74
C THR A 118 -0.97 16.99 -7.83
N ALA A 119 -1.80 16.03 -8.24
CA ALA A 119 -2.79 16.17 -9.30
C ALA A 119 -4.23 16.28 -8.75
N GLY A 120 -4.40 16.55 -7.44
CA GLY A 120 -5.71 16.68 -6.81
C GLY A 120 -6.54 15.38 -6.75
N ILE A 121 -5.90 14.21 -6.76
CA ILE A 121 -6.61 12.92 -6.65
C ILE A 121 -6.87 12.59 -5.18
N THR A 122 -8.14 12.42 -4.83
CA THR A 122 -8.57 12.05 -3.48
C THR A 122 -8.41 10.55 -3.21
N ASN A 123 -8.40 10.18 -1.94
CA ASN A 123 -8.45 8.78 -1.46
C ASN A 123 -7.31 7.88 -1.97
N LEU A 124 -6.13 8.45 -2.25
CA LEU A 124 -4.98 7.63 -2.66
C LEU A 124 -4.53 6.73 -1.51
N VAL A 125 -4.49 5.42 -1.79
CA VAL A 125 -4.01 4.37 -0.88
C VAL A 125 -2.75 3.74 -1.46
N TYR A 126 -1.67 3.77 -0.68
CA TYR A 126 -0.38 3.17 -0.98
C TYR A 126 -0.14 1.96 -0.09
N ASN A 127 -0.18 0.76 -0.67
CA ASN A 127 0.21 -0.47 0.02
C ASN A 127 1.72 -0.65 -0.07
N LEU A 128 2.38 -0.58 1.08
CA LEU A 128 3.83 -0.77 1.22
C LEU A 128 4.09 -2.14 1.85
N ILE A 129 4.78 -3.01 1.12
CA ILE A 129 4.86 -4.46 1.41
C ILE A 129 6.29 -4.95 1.22
N GLY A 130 6.74 -5.90 2.02
CA GLY A 130 8.00 -6.61 1.79
C GLY A 130 9.19 -5.98 2.52
N THR A 131 10.41 -6.24 2.04
CA THR A 131 11.62 -5.86 2.77
C THR A 131 12.69 -5.23 1.88
N SER A 132 13.46 -4.30 2.45
CA SER A 132 14.71 -3.81 1.86
C SER A 132 15.66 -3.32 2.95
N SER A 133 16.94 -3.70 2.86
CA SER A 133 18.00 -3.25 3.77
C SER A 133 18.59 -1.89 3.38
N ASN A 134 18.25 -1.39 2.19
CA ASN A 134 18.57 -0.05 1.70
C ASN A 134 17.35 0.50 0.96
N GLY A 135 16.25 0.69 1.71
CA GLY A 135 14.97 1.09 1.14
C GLY A 135 14.27 2.17 1.93
N SER A 136 13.50 2.98 1.20
CA SER A 136 12.72 4.07 1.75
C SER A 136 11.50 4.36 0.90
N PHE A 137 10.48 4.93 1.52
CA PHE A 137 9.34 5.50 0.81
C PHE A 137 9.24 7.01 1.07
N SER A 138 9.29 7.81 0.00
CA SER A 138 9.05 9.25 0.07
C SER A 138 7.77 9.61 -0.68
N LEU A 139 6.86 10.33 -0.05
CA LEU A 139 5.63 10.83 -0.67
C LEU A 139 5.60 12.35 -0.65
N ASN A 140 5.43 12.97 -1.81
CA ASN A 140 5.02 14.37 -1.94
C ASN A 140 3.56 14.44 -2.39
N THR A 141 2.67 14.98 -1.55
CA THR A 141 1.22 14.96 -1.80
C THR A 141 0.58 16.34 -1.60
N ASP A 142 -0.40 16.69 -2.43
CA ASP A 142 -1.22 17.90 -2.27
C ASP A 142 -2.51 17.67 -1.49
N LEU A 143 -2.90 16.41 -1.28
CA LEU A 143 -4.10 15.99 -0.55
C LEU A 143 -3.77 14.93 0.52
N SER A 144 -4.75 14.63 1.38
CA SER A 144 -4.64 13.54 2.36
C SER A 144 -4.50 12.20 1.65
N SER A 145 -3.69 11.31 2.22
CA SER A 145 -3.41 9.99 1.66
C SER A 145 -3.34 8.93 2.76
N LYS A 146 -3.45 7.66 2.37
CA LYS A 146 -3.26 6.51 3.26
C LYS A 146 -2.04 5.71 2.84
N LEU A 147 -1.18 5.39 3.79
CA LEU A 147 -0.12 4.39 3.64
C LEU A 147 -0.52 3.15 4.44
N VAL A 148 -0.58 1.99 3.80
CA VAL A 148 -0.84 0.70 4.44
C VAL A 148 0.48 -0.02 4.64
N PHE A 149 0.86 -0.26 5.89
CA PHE A 149 2.03 -1.06 6.23
C PHE A 149 1.60 -2.51 6.39
N ASN A 150 2.07 -3.37 5.50
CA ASN A 150 1.69 -4.77 5.46
C ASN A 150 2.95 -5.65 5.31
N ASN A 151 3.48 -6.09 6.46
CA ASN A 151 4.73 -6.83 6.55
C ASN A 151 5.90 -6.06 5.94
N LEU A 152 5.93 -4.75 6.18
CA LEU A 152 6.91 -3.80 5.69
C LEU A 152 8.14 -3.77 6.59
N ASN A 153 9.31 -4.13 6.06
CA ASN A 153 10.57 -4.13 6.79
C ASN A 153 11.63 -3.33 6.03
N LEU A 154 11.74 -2.03 6.35
CA LEU A 154 12.66 -1.11 5.68
C LEU A 154 13.78 -0.65 6.60
N THR A 155 15.00 -0.70 6.08
CA THR A 155 16.14 0.04 6.60
C THR A 155 16.59 1.05 5.57
N ASN A 156 16.66 2.32 5.95
CA ASN A 156 17.30 3.36 5.14
C ASN A 156 18.58 3.86 5.82
N PRO A 157 19.77 3.35 5.48
CA PRO A 157 21.02 3.79 6.10
C PRO A 157 21.35 5.29 5.91
N ASN A 158 20.69 5.95 4.96
CA ASN A 158 21.03 7.31 4.53
C ASN A 158 19.91 8.33 4.81
N GLY A 159 18.87 7.97 5.56
CA GLY A 159 17.78 8.89 5.89
C GLY A 159 16.59 8.20 6.53
N ALA A 160 15.42 8.85 6.47
CA ALA A 160 14.18 8.29 7.00
C ALA A 160 13.73 7.06 6.20
N ALA A 161 13.15 6.07 6.86
CA ALA A 161 12.51 4.95 6.18
C ALA A 161 11.24 5.40 5.44
N VAL A 162 10.48 6.33 6.04
CA VAL A 162 9.28 6.90 5.43
C VAL A 162 9.26 8.42 5.62
N SER A 163 9.07 9.18 4.54
CA SER A 163 9.00 10.64 4.59
C SER A 163 7.83 11.20 3.79
N ILE A 164 7.00 12.02 4.41
CA ILE A 164 5.84 12.65 3.77
C ILE A 164 5.97 14.18 3.74
N SER A 165 5.87 14.72 2.53
CA SER A 165 5.82 16.15 2.21
C SER A 165 4.41 16.50 1.71
N GLY A 166 3.90 17.69 2.07
CA GLY A 166 2.55 18.11 1.64
C GLY A 166 1.76 18.90 2.67
N LYS A 167 2.17 18.82 3.96
CA LYS A 167 1.45 19.43 5.09
C LYS A 167 -0.04 19.01 5.14
N LYS A 168 -0.34 17.79 4.69
CA LYS A 168 -1.67 17.15 4.74
C LYS A 168 -1.67 16.00 5.74
N THR A 169 -2.87 15.56 6.12
CA THR A 169 -3.02 14.38 6.97
C THR A 169 -2.64 13.13 6.19
N THR A 170 -1.77 12.31 6.77
CA THR A 170 -1.47 10.97 6.26
C THR A 170 -1.94 9.94 7.29
N THR A 171 -2.81 9.06 6.84
CA THR A 171 -3.23 7.90 7.64
C THR A 171 -2.23 6.77 7.43
N ILE A 172 -1.67 6.25 8.50
CA ILE A 172 -0.83 5.07 8.54
C ILE A 172 -1.67 3.91 9.06
N ASP A 173 -2.06 3.04 8.14
CA ASP A 173 -2.82 1.83 8.42
C ASP A 173 -1.83 0.70 8.73
N VAL A 174 -1.65 0.38 10.01
CA VAL A 174 -0.80 -0.73 10.46
C VAL A 174 -1.63 -2.00 10.37
N LYS A 175 -1.58 -2.66 9.21
CA LYS A 175 -2.54 -3.70 8.83
C LYS A 175 -2.60 -4.80 9.89
N GLN A 176 -3.81 -5.24 10.26
CA GLN A 176 -4.01 -6.33 11.21
C GLN A 176 -3.22 -7.58 10.80
N ASN A 177 -2.68 -8.30 11.79
CA ASN A 177 -1.84 -9.49 11.60
C ASN A 177 -0.54 -9.26 10.81
N SER A 178 -0.09 -8.01 10.68
CA SER A 178 1.20 -7.69 10.08
C SER A 178 2.25 -7.33 11.13
N THR A 179 3.52 -7.56 10.80
CA THR A 179 4.67 -7.10 11.59
C THR A 179 5.55 -6.22 10.70
N ASN A 180 5.72 -4.97 11.11
CA ASN A 180 6.41 -3.96 10.34
C ASN A 180 7.59 -3.42 11.15
N THR A 181 8.75 -3.27 10.51
CA THR A 181 9.95 -2.69 11.13
C THR A 181 10.48 -1.58 10.24
N LEU A 182 10.63 -0.39 10.79
CA LEU A 182 11.23 0.74 10.10
C LEU A 182 12.47 1.21 10.84
N ILE A 183 13.55 1.38 10.09
CA ILE A 183 14.86 1.73 10.61
C ILE A 183 15.43 2.89 9.78
N ASP A 184 15.80 4.00 10.43
CA ASP A 184 16.59 5.04 9.77
C ASP A 184 18.09 4.81 9.94
N GLY A 185 18.89 5.64 9.28
CA GLY A 185 20.32 5.71 9.50
C GLY A 185 20.72 7.07 10.05
N THR A 186 21.99 7.26 10.36
CA THR A 186 22.48 8.48 11.01
C THR A 186 22.58 9.68 10.04
N GLY A 187 22.38 9.48 8.74
CA GLY A 187 22.53 10.48 7.67
C GLY A 187 21.24 11.22 7.23
N GLY A 188 21.34 11.98 6.13
CA GLY A 188 20.20 12.68 5.50
C GLY A 188 19.76 13.97 6.21
N SER A 189 18.61 14.54 5.83
CA SER A 189 18.06 15.79 6.42
C SER A 189 16.85 15.58 7.34
N ASN A 190 16.07 14.51 7.14
CA ASN A 190 14.88 14.20 7.92
C ASN A 190 15.19 13.91 9.39
N SER A 191 14.30 14.26 10.31
CA SER A 191 14.55 14.17 11.77
C SER A 191 13.87 12.98 12.46
N GLY A 192 13.51 11.93 11.72
CA GLY A 192 13.06 10.67 12.31
C GLY A 192 12.83 9.57 11.27
N VAL A 193 12.51 8.37 11.75
CA VAL A 193 12.29 7.17 10.93
C VAL A 193 11.07 7.32 10.04
N VAL A 194 9.97 7.76 10.63
CA VAL A 194 8.79 8.25 9.93
C VAL A 194 8.74 9.75 10.14
N THR A 195 8.80 10.54 9.07
CA THR A 195 8.70 12.00 9.15
C THR A 195 7.57 12.53 8.30
N SER A 196 6.84 13.52 8.80
CA SER A 196 5.77 14.19 8.04
C SER A 196 5.73 15.69 8.31
N ASN A 197 5.51 16.48 7.25
CA ASN A 197 5.24 17.91 7.38
C ASN A 197 3.78 18.21 7.79
N GLY A 198 2.90 17.20 7.81
CA GLY A 198 1.49 17.31 8.22
C GLY A 198 1.11 16.23 9.24
N SER A 199 -0.16 16.18 9.63
CA SER A 199 -0.62 15.26 10.68
C SER A 199 -0.45 13.80 10.31
N LEU A 200 -0.19 12.96 11.31
CA LEU A 200 -0.14 11.51 11.18
C LEU A 200 -1.27 10.90 12.00
N ILE A 201 -2.01 9.96 11.41
CA ILE A 201 -3.01 9.16 12.11
C ILE A 201 -2.62 7.69 11.98
N PHE A 202 -2.34 7.02 13.09
CA PHE A 202 -2.08 5.60 13.13
C PHE A 202 -3.36 4.84 13.48
N GLU A 203 -3.64 3.78 12.73
CA GLU A 203 -4.83 2.94 12.90
C GLU A 203 -4.57 1.46 12.63
N ASN A 204 -5.58 0.64 12.92
CA ASN A 204 -5.55 -0.82 12.90
C ASN A 204 -4.57 -1.46 13.89
N THR A 205 -4.62 -2.77 14.03
CA THR A 205 -4.05 -3.52 15.17
C THR A 205 -2.77 -4.28 14.85
N GLY A 206 -2.10 -3.96 13.74
CA GLY A 206 -0.80 -4.55 13.42
C GLY A 206 0.32 -4.08 14.36
N ASN A 207 1.47 -4.70 14.23
CA ASN A 207 2.67 -4.35 14.99
C ASN A 207 3.59 -3.46 14.14
N LEU A 208 4.04 -2.35 14.71
CA LEU A 208 5.01 -1.43 14.11
C LEU A 208 6.17 -1.20 15.08
N THR A 209 7.36 -1.61 14.67
CA THR A 209 8.61 -1.37 15.40
C THR A 209 9.41 -0.26 14.71
N ILE A 210 9.84 0.73 15.49
CA ILE A 210 10.61 1.89 15.03
C ILE A 210 12.00 1.89 15.68
N LYS A 211 13.05 2.03 14.86
CA LYS A 211 14.45 2.17 15.31
C LYS A 211 15.07 3.43 14.72
N GLY A 212 15.05 4.49 15.51
CA GLY A 212 15.61 5.80 15.19
C GLY A 212 17.04 5.95 15.72
N TYR A 213 18.01 5.93 14.84
CA TYR A 213 19.43 6.16 15.12
C TYR A 213 19.89 7.58 14.79
N LYS A 214 19.06 8.37 14.11
CA LYS A 214 19.39 9.77 13.84
C LYS A 214 18.96 10.73 14.94
N LYS A 215 17.66 10.77 15.20
CA LYS A 215 17.06 11.75 16.12
C LYS A 215 15.78 11.20 16.74
N HIS A 216 14.62 11.44 16.14
CA HIS A 216 13.34 10.98 16.69
C HIS A 216 12.92 9.62 16.11
N GLY A 217 12.04 8.90 16.79
CA GLY A 217 11.40 7.72 16.21
C GLY A 217 10.40 8.12 15.12
N ILE A 218 9.29 8.74 15.53
CA ILE A 218 8.27 9.30 14.64
C ILE A 218 8.24 10.81 14.83
N ASN A 219 8.32 11.56 13.72
CA ASN A 219 8.38 13.01 13.70
C ASN A 219 7.26 13.59 12.83
N SER A 220 6.51 14.55 13.38
CA SER A 220 5.49 15.30 12.65
C SER A 220 5.63 16.79 12.94
N SER A 221 5.54 17.65 11.94
CA SER A 221 5.40 19.10 12.14
C SER A 221 3.98 19.51 12.57
N SER A 222 3.12 18.55 12.89
CA SER A 222 1.73 18.76 13.31
C SER A 222 1.32 17.68 14.32
N LEU A 223 0.02 17.36 14.41
CA LEU A 223 -0.54 16.37 15.33
C LEU A 223 -0.13 14.93 14.96
N ILE A 224 0.20 14.13 15.99
CA ILE A 224 0.21 12.67 15.90
C ILE A 224 -1.01 12.14 16.65
N THR A 225 -1.83 11.34 15.97
CA THR A 225 -2.98 10.63 16.55
C THR A 225 -2.78 9.14 16.44
N VAL A 226 -2.96 8.41 17.54
CA VAL A 226 -2.95 6.93 17.58
C VAL A 226 -4.35 6.45 17.93
N ASN A 227 -5.12 6.08 16.90
CA ASN A 227 -6.45 5.51 17.07
C ASN A 227 -6.39 4.06 17.56
N ASN A 228 -5.43 3.29 17.03
CA ASN A 228 -5.16 1.89 17.37
C ASN A 228 -3.73 1.52 16.91
N GLY A 229 -3.28 0.32 17.26
CA GLY A 229 -2.00 -0.27 16.83
C GLY A 229 -1.06 -0.54 17.99
N ASN A 230 -0.15 -1.49 17.78
CA ASN A 230 0.97 -1.73 18.69
C ASN A 230 2.21 -1.05 18.10
N ILE A 231 2.53 0.15 18.59
CA ILE A 231 3.62 0.99 18.06
C ILE A 231 4.74 1.05 19.08
N VAL A 232 5.82 0.32 18.81
CA VAL A 232 6.99 0.24 19.68
C VAL A 232 8.12 1.07 19.08
N VAL A 233 8.52 2.12 19.77
CA VAL A 233 9.78 2.82 19.47
C VAL A 233 10.88 2.19 20.31
N GLU A 234 11.60 1.23 19.73
CA GLU A 234 12.69 0.50 20.42
C GLU A 234 13.92 1.39 20.63
N THR A 235 14.17 2.33 19.72
CA THR A 235 15.29 3.26 19.83
C THR A 235 14.91 4.61 19.24
N ALA A 236 15.28 5.67 19.93
CA ALA A 236 15.35 7.04 19.42
C ALA A 236 16.54 7.72 20.12
N VAL A 237 17.31 8.53 19.39
CA VAL A 237 18.41 9.32 19.98
C VAL A 237 17.87 10.49 20.82
N SER A 238 16.70 11.00 20.44
CA SER A 238 15.95 12.04 21.14
C SER A 238 14.55 11.50 21.47
N ASP A 239 13.49 12.15 21.02
CA ASP A 239 12.12 11.76 21.37
C ASP A 239 11.65 10.53 20.60
N GLY A 240 10.94 9.63 21.27
CA GLY A 240 10.27 8.52 20.59
C GLY A 240 9.22 9.02 19.60
N LEU A 241 8.37 9.95 20.06
CA LEU A 241 7.39 10.69 19.26
C LEU A 241 7.66 12.19 19.39
N HIS A 242 7.82 12.90 18.28
CA HIS A 242 8.02 14.35 18.25
C HIS A 242 6.92 15.00 17.38
N SER A 243 6.16 15.92 17.98
CA SER A 243 4.99 16.54 17.35
C SER A 243 4.50 17.78 18.08
N GLU A 244 3.73 18.63 17.39
CA GLU A 244 3.06 19.81 17.98
C GLU A 244 1.86 19.43 18.88
N GLY A 245 1.44 18.17 18.85
CA GLY A 245 0.41 17.64 19.71
C GLY A 245 0.29 16.13 19.56
N PHE A 246 -0.28 15.49 20.58
CA PHE A 246 -0.45 14.05 20.60
C PHE A 246 -1.82 13.66 21.16
N THR A 247 -2.48 12.72 20.48
CA THR A 247 -3.74 12.12 20.92
C THR A 247 -3.67 10.60 20.81
N MET A 248 -4.07 9.87 21.83
CA MET A 248 -4.18 8.41 21.81
C MET A 248 -5.57 8.00 22.28
N ILE A 249 -6.22 7.10 21.53
CA ILE A 249 -7.57 6.60 21.83
C ILE A 249 -7.51 5.14 22.31
N ASN A 250 -7.02 4.22 21.48
CA ASN A 250 -6.92 2.79 21.81
C ASN A 250 -5.54 2.19 21.47
N GLY A 251 -4.50 3.01 21.30
CA GLY A 251 -3.14 2.50 21.07
C GLY A 251 -2.60 1.73 22.28
N ILE A 252 -1.76 0.73 22.01
CA ILE A 252 -0.97 -0.01 23.02
C ILE A 252 0.51 0.24 22.76
#